data_AF-A0A5M9ZIT9-F1
#
_entry.id   AF-A0A5M9ZIT9-F1
#
_cell.length_a   1.000
_cell.length_b   1.000
_cell.length_c   1.000
_cell.angle_alpha   90.00
_cell.angle_beta   90.00
_cell.angle_gamma   90.00
#
_symmetry.space_group_name_H-M   'P 1'
#
loop_
_entity.id
_entity.type
_entity.pdbx_description
1 polymer ?
#
loop_
_entity_poly.entity_id
_entity_poly.type
_entity_poly.pdbx_seq_one_letter_code
_entity_poly.pdbx_strand_id
1 'polypeptide(L)'
;MKRRKRMGADYVAPSPYSVKAALTKGDIFTKLSAVVFGLGNIVRRQFVKGVALLALEIAFIVFMITSGAGYLGKLPSLGDQEQGKQLVDGFWVYVQGDNSVVILLYGVCTIVACLLFVYLWTISLKCAYKAECLARKDGKAPDLKSDLHALTDQKAHQLLMFLPTLGILVFTVLPLIFMISMAFTSYDRDHLVLFDWVGLENFGKVFSTGNGTVSARLFVQVTVWTLVWAFFATFLNFFLGMFFAMVINRRTTRFKGFWRACFSMSIAVPQFVSLLVMHTMLQPTGAINRLLMQWGWIDQALPFFTDTTWARVTVIVINLWVGIPYTIMQITGILQNIPADLYEAARIDGANWWQIFTKITMPYIIFVLTPYLITTFTGNVNNFNVIYLLSGGAPVPIGDSAGTTDLLITWLYKLTVDKNDYNLGAVIGIMTFIVLAVVSLVTYRNSGSYKNEEAFR
;
A
#
# COMPACT_ATOMS: atom_id res chain seq x y z
N MET A 1 -14.45 -31.72 36.08
CA MET A 1 -14.86 -30.29 36.19
C MET A 1 -13.89 -29.44 35.35
N LYS A 2 -14.22 -29.11 34.09
CA LYS A 2 -13.35 -28.30 33.22
C LYS A 2 -13.44 -26.82 33.64
N ARG A 3 -12.31 -26.23 34.05
CA ARG A 3 -12.17 -24.80 34.39
C ARG A 3 -12.75 -23.93 33.26
N ARG A 4 -13.89 -23.27 33.51
CA ARG A 4 -14.39 -22.18 32.66
C ARG A 4 -13.42 -21.02 32.78
N LYS A 5 -12.68 -20.71 31.71
CA LYS A 5 -11.89 -19.48 31.57
C LYS A 5 -12.83 -18.30 31.86
N ARG A 6 -12.51 -17.45 32.86
CA ARG A 6 -13.21 -16.18 33.06
C ARG A 6 -13.01 -15.35 31.79
N MET A 7 -14.09 -15.13 31.06
CA MET A 7 -14.10 -14.33 29.84
C MET A 7 -14.11 -12.84 30.24
N GLY A 8 -13.27 -12.02 29.61
CA GLY A 8 -13.13 -10.59 29.92
C GLY A 8 -14.38 -9.78 29.57
N ALA A 9 -14.45 -8.54 30.05
CA ALA A 9 -15.60 -7.64 29.87
C ALA A 9 -15.96 -7.39 28.38
N ASP A 10 -14.98 -7.48 27.48
CA ASP A 10 -15.16 -7.31 26.02
C ASP A 10 -15.44 -8.61 25.26
N TYR A 11 -15.75 -9.70 25.97
CA TYR A 11 -16.04 -10.97 25.32
C TYR A 11 -17.37 -10.93 24.57
N VAL A 12 -17.31 -10.73 23.26
CA VAL A 12 -18.44 -10.95 22.35
C VAL A 12 -18.58 -12.45 22.13
N ALA A 13 -19.66 -13.05 22.63
CA ALA A 13 -19.95 -14.46 22.40
C ALA A 13 -20.00 -14.75 20.89
N PRO A 14 -19.35 -15.82 20.39
CA PRO A 14 -19.39 -16.15 18.97
C PRO A 14 -20.86 -16.29 18.54
N SER A 15 -21.19 -15.70 17.39
CA SER A 15 -22.53 -15.74 16.82
C SER A 15 -23.08 -17.18 16.89
N PRO A 16 -24.30 -17.40 17.43
CA PRO A 16 -24.90 -18.73 17.47
C PRO A 16 -25.13 -19.31 16.06
N TYR A 17 -25.06 -18.45 15.03
CA TYR A 17 -25.21 -18.79 13.63
C TYR A 17 -23.84 -19.08 13.00
N SER A 18 -23.42 -20.35 13.06
CA SER A 18 -22.19 -20.84 12.44
C SER A 18 -22.48 -21.82 11.31
N VAL A 19 -21.57 -21.95 10.35
CA VAL A 19 -21.69 -22.90 9.23
C VAL A 19 -21.83 -24.34 9.74
N LYS A 20 -21.06 -24.70 10.76
CA LYS A 20 -21.13 -26.02 11.41
C LYS A 20 -22.50 -26.27 12.04
N ALA A 21 -23.08 -25.26 12.70
CA ALA A 21 -24.43 -25.37 13.25
C ALA A 21 -25.49 -25.46 12.16
N ALA A 22 -25.36 -24.71 11.06
CA ALA A 22 -26.26 -24.77 9.91
C ALA A 22 -26.32 -26.18 9.29
N LEU A 23 -25.16 -26.82 9.10
CA LEU A 23 -25.09 -28.16 8.49
C LEU A 23 -25.50 -29.30 9.43
N THR A 24 -25.29 -29.15 10.75
CA THR A 24 -25.60 -30.21 11.73
C THR A 24 -26.99 -30.11 12.33
N LYS A 25 -27.46 -28.88 12.62
CA LYS A 25 -28.70 -28.61 13.35
C LYS A 25 -29.78 -27.91 12.52
N GLY A 26 -29.45 -27.45 11.31
CA GLY A 26 -30.42 -26.85 10.40
C GLY A 26 -31.38 -27.88 9.82
N ASP A 27 -32.56 -27.42 9.41
CA ASP A 27 -33.53 -28.22 8.68
C ASP A 27 -33.07 -28.54 7.24
N ILE A 28 -33.86 -29.36 6.53
CA ILE A 28 -33.54 -29.83 5.17
C ILE A 28 -33.30 -28.64 4.22
N PHE A 29 -34.08 -27.56 4.34
CA PHE A 29 -33.97 -26.38 3.48
C PHE A 29 -32.73 -25.52 3.80
N THR A 30 -32.32 -25.44 5.07
CA THR A 30 -31.04 -24.84 5.46
C THR A 30 -29.85 -25.65 4.94
N LYS A 31 -29.95 -26.98 4.93
CA LYS A 31 -28.90 -27.85 4.35
C LYS A 31 -28.86 -27.76 2.82
N LEU A 32 -30.02 -27.69 2.16
CA LEU A 32 -30.12 -27.45 0.71
C LEU A 32 -29.56 -26.08 0.31
N SER A 33 -29.53 -25.11 1.23
CA SER A 33 -28.87 -23.82 1.00
C SER A 33 -27.34 -23.91 0.84
N ALA A 34 -26.76 -25.09 1.09
CA ALA A 34 -25.37 -25.40 0.78
C ALA A 34 -25.13 -25.64 -0.71
N VAL A 35 -26.18 -26.04 -1.46
CA VAL A 35 -26.12 -26.42 -2.88
C VAL A 35 -26.84 -25.41 -3.76
N VAL A 36 -27.91 -24.78 -3.25
CA VAL A 36 -28.63 -23.71 -3.94
C VAL A 36 -28.70 -22.51 -3.01
N PHE A 37 -27.91 -21.49 -3.30
CA PHE A 37 -27.73 -20.36 -2.40
C PHE A 37 -29.06 -19.62 -2.24
N GLY A 38 -29.38 -19.26 -1.00
CA GLY A 38 -30.62 -18.54 -0.70
C GLY A 38 -31.90 -19.38 -0.66
N LEU A 39 -31.90 -20.69 -0.96
CA LEU A 39 -33.10 -21.54 -0.94
C LEU A 39 -33.80 -21.53 0.44
N GLY A 40 -33.04 -21.64 1.53
CA GLY A 40 -33.54 -21.56 2.90
C GLY A 40 -34.04 -20.17 3.30
N ASN A 41 -33.64 -19.12 2.58
CA ASN A 41 -34.19 -17.77 2.75
C ASN A 41 -35.51 -17.62 1.99
N ILE A 42 -35.60 -18.17 0.77
CA ILE A 42 -36.82 -18.18 -0.06
C ILE A 42 -37.95 -18.91 0.66
N VAL A 43 -37.70 -20.11 1.18
CA VAL A 43 -38.69 -20.91 1.93
C VAL A 43 -39.23 -20.16 3.15
N ARG A 44 -38.41 -19.28 3.74
CA ARG A 44 -38.77 -18.48 4.92
C ARG A 44 -39.28 -17.08 4.58
N ARG A 45 -39.75 -16.89 3.34
CA ARG A 45 -40.34 -15.64 2.81
C ARG A 45 -39.38 -14.45 2.71
N GLN A 46 -38.06 -14.67 2.77
CA GLN A 46 -37.04 -13.66 2.47
C GLN A 46 -36.67 -13.68 0.99
N PHE A 47 -37.64 -13.42 0.11
CA PHE A 47 -37.49 -13.61 -1.35
C PHE A 47 -36.36 -12.80 -1.95
N VAL A 48 -36.27 -11.50 -1.67
CA VAL A 48 -35.26 -10.63 -2.29
C VAL A 48 -33.83 -11.06 -1.93
N LYS A 49 -33.59 -11.41 -0.66
CA LYS A 49 -32.27 -11.91 -0.22
C LYS A 49 -31.95 -13.28 -0.82
N GLY A 50 -32.94 -14.16 -0.86
CA GLY A 50 -32.81 -15.49 -1.44
C GLY A 50 -32.51 -15.45 -2.93
N VAL A 51 -33.26 -14.63 -3.68
CA VAL A 51 -33.07 -14.40 -5.12
C VAL A 51 -31.72 -13.74 -5.40
N ALA A 52 -31.30 -12.76 -4.60
CA ALA A 52 -29.99 -12.12 -4.78
C ALA A 52 -28.82 -13.11 -4.60
N LEU A 53 -28.89 -13.97 -3.57
CA LEU A 53 -27.88 -15.01 -3.34
C LEU A 53 -27.86 -16.05 -4.47
N LEU A 54 -29.04 -16.46 -4.94
CA LEU A 54 -29.19 -17.39 -6.06
C LEU A 54 -28.69 -16.77 -7.38
N ALA A 55 -28.97 -15.48 -7.63
CA ALA A 55 -28.47 -14.78 -8.80
C ALA A 55 -26.93 -14.68 -8.81
N LEU A 56 -26.31 -14.44 -7.65
CA LEU A 56 -24.85 -14.45 -7.52
C LEU A 56 -24.25 -15.84 -7.77
N GLU A 57 -24.92 -16.89 -7.31
CA GLU A 57 -24.51 -18.26 -7.60
C GLU A 57 -24.60 -18.59 -9.09
N ILE A 58 -25.72 -18.27 -9.75
CA ILE A 58 -25.87 -18.46 -11.20
C ILE A 58 -24.82 -17.65 -11.95
N ALA A 59 -24.60 -16.39 -11.60
CA ALA A 59 -23.60 -15.54 -12.25
C ALA A 59 -22.19 -16.15 -12.13
N PHE A 60 -21.83 -16.70 -10.97
CA PHE A 60 -20.56 -17.38 -10.77
C PHE A 60 -20.44 -18.66 -11.60
N ILE A 61 -21.49 -19.49 -11.64
CA ILE A 61 -21.52 -20.72 -12.44
C ILE A 61 -21.39 -20.38 -13.94
N VAL A 62 -22.15 -19.40 -14.43
CA VAL A 62 -22.06 -18.93 -15.81
C VAL A 62 -20.64 -18.44 -16.11
N PHE A 63 -20.05 -17.62 -15.25
CA PHE A 63 -18.66 -17.16 -15.40
C PHE A 63 -17.66 -18.32 -15.45
N MET A 64 -17.82 -19.34 -14.59
CA MET A 64 -16.95 -20.51 -14.58
C MET A 64 -17.07 -21.34 -15.87
N ILE A 65 -18.27 -21.50 -16.42
CA ILE A 65 -18.50 -22.24 -17.67
C ILE A 65 -17.97 -21.48 -18.88
N THR A 66 -18.19 -20.16 -18.94
CA THR A 66 -17.84 -19.35 -20.12
C THR A 66 -16.35 -19.03 -20.21
N SER A 67 -15.71 -18.74 -19.07
CA SER A 67 -14.35 -18.23 -19.05
C SER A 67 -13.49 -18.85 -17.96
N GLY A 68 -14.01 -18.94 -16.72
CA GLY A 68 -13.22 -19.23 -15.53
C GLY A 68 -12.52 -20.60 -15.56
N ALA A 69 -13.24 -21.67 -15.93
CA ALA A 69 -12.67 -23.02 -16.00
C ALA A 69 -11.58 -23.13 -17.07
N GLY A 70 -11.74 -22.45 -18.20
CA GLY A 70 -10.76 -22.42 -19.29
C GLY A 70 -9.45 -21.77 -18.85
N TYR A 71 -9.50 -20.58 -18.24
CA TYR A 71 -8.29 -19.90 -17.74
C TYR A 71 -7.64 -20.63 -16.56
N LEU A 72 -8.45 -21.23 -15.68
CA LEU A 72 -7.93 -22.02 -14.56
C LEU A 72 -7.20 -23.29 -15.04
N GLY A 73 -7.71 -23.93 -16.11
CA GLY A 73 -7.07 -25.09 -16.73
C GLY A 73 -5.77 -24.76 -17.45
N LYS A 74 -5.65 -23.56 -18.04
CA LYS A 74 -4.43 -23.08 -18.71
C LYS A 74 -3.39 -22.47 -17.75
N LEU A 75 -3.74 -22.20 -16.50
CA LEU A 75 -2.84 -21.56 -15.53
C LEU A 75 -1.53 -22.35 -15.26
N PRO A 76 -1.51 -23.70 -15.25
CA PRO A 76 -0.27 -24.46 -15.09
C PRO A 76 0.69 -24.39 -16.28
N SER A 77 0.20 -24.32 -17.52
CA SER A 77 1.06 -24.21 -18.71
C SER A 77 1.28 -22.76 -19.16
N LEU A 78 0.45 -21.81 -18.70
CA LEU A 78 0.45 -20.41 -19.14
C LEU A 78 0.25 -20.22 -20.64
N GLY A 79 -0.25 -21.25 -21.34
CA GLY A 79 -0.51 -21.23 -22.77
C GLY A 79 0.59 -21.95 -23.55
N ASP A 80 0.17 -22.82 -24.47
CA ASP A 80 1.07 -23.69 -25.24
C ASP A 80 1.10 -23.33 -26.74
N GLN A 81 0.22 -22.42 -27.18
CA GLN A 81 0.07 -22.07 -28.60
C GLN A 81 0.76 -20.76 -28.95
N GLU A 82 1.87 -20.86 -29.68
CA GLU A 82 2.54 -19.71 -30.27
C GLU A 82 1.68 -19.05 -31.37
N GLN A 83 1.78 -17.72 -31.47
CA GLN A 83 1.13 -16.97 -32.53
C GLN A 83 1.74 -17.33 -33.88
N GLY A 84 0.93 -17.87 -34.79
CA GLY A 84 1.41 -18.39 -36.06
C GLY A 84 0.38 -18.37 -37.18
N LYS A 85 0.85 -18.54 -38.41
CA LYS A 85 -0.02 -18.78 -39.57
C LYS A 85 -0.42 -20.25 -39.56
N GLN A 86 -1.69 -20.54 -39.38
CA GLN A 86 -2.22 -21.88 -39.56
C GLN A 86 -2.97 -21.94 -40.90
N LEU A 87 -2.78 -23.05 -41.61
CA LEU A 87 -3.45 -23.28 -42.89
C LEU A 87 -4.84 -23.85 -42.58
N VAL A 88 -5.85 -22.98 -42.57
CA VAL A 88 -7.25 -23.37 -42.38
C VAL A 88 -7.93 -23.28 -43.75
N ASP A 89 -8.42 -24.41 -44.25
CA ASP A 89 -9.11 -24.53 -45.55
C ASP A 89 -8.34 -23.94 -46.75
N GLY A 90 -7.02 -24.15 -46.80
CA GLY A 90 -6.18 -23.75 -47.93
C GLY A 90 -5.73 -22.28 -47.92
N PHE A 91 -6.13 -21.49 -46.92
CA PHE A 91 -5.68 -20.11 -46.74
C PHE A 91 -4.85 -19.96 -45.46
N TRP A 92 -3.82 -19.12 -45.53
CA TRP A 92 -3.04 -18.76 -44.35
C TRP A 92 -3.85 -17.81 -43.48
N VAL A 93 -4.43 -18.33 -42.40
CA VAL A 93 -5.12 -17.53 -41.39
C VAL A 93 -4.17 -17.31 -40.22
N TYR A 94 -3.97 -16.06 -39.83
CA TYR A 94 -3.27 -15.74 -38.58
C TYR A 94 -4.18 -16.13 -37.42
N VAL A 95 -3.83 -17.21 -36.73
CA VAL A 95 -4.50 -17.58 -35.48
C VAL A 95 -3.82 -16.81 -34.36
N GLN A 96 -4.61 -16.07 -33.59
CA GLN A 96 -4.11 -15.37 -32.41
C GLN A 96 -3.64 -16.43 -31.41
N GLY A 97 -2.34 -16.47 -31.13
CA GLY A 97 -1.75 -17.37 -30.15
C GLY A 97 -2.24 -17.06 -28.72
N ASP A 98 -1.91 -17.95 -27.80
CA ASP A 98 -2.17 -17.72 -26.38
C ASP A 98 -1.34 -16.54 -25.87
N ASN A 99 -1.85 -15.84 -24.85
CA ASN A 99 -1.13 -14.75 -24.20
C ASN A 99 -1.02 -15.07 -22.71
N SER A 100 0.20 -15.35 -22.26
CA SER A 100 0.47 -15.80 -20.89
C SER A 100 0.13 -14.73 -19.86
N VAL A 101 0.26 -13.43 -20.17
CA VAL A 101 -0.15 -12.32 -19.28
C VAL A 101 -1.65 -12.37 -19.04
N VAL A 102 -2.42 -12.55 -20.12
CA VAL A 102 -3.89 -12.61 -20.07
C VAL A 102 -4.35 -13.84 -19.31
N ILE A 103 -3.75 -15.01 -19.58
CA ILE A 103 -4.04 -16.26 -18.88
C ILE A 103 -3.73 -16.13 -17.40
N LEU A 104 -2.58 -15.56 -17.04
CA LEU A 104 -2.18 -15.36 -15.65
C LEU A 104 -3.13 -14.38 -14.95
N LEU A 105 -3.48 -13.26 -15.57
CA LEU A 105 -4.38 -12.26 -15.00
C LEU A 105 -5.77 -12.84 -14.74
N TYR A 106 -6.40 -13.42 -15.77
CA TYR A 106 -7.74 -13.98 -15.63
C TYR A 106 -7.75 -15.22 -14.74
N GLY A 107 -6.72 -16.05 -14.77
CA GLY A 107 -6.61 -17.20 -13.86
C GLY A 107 -6.48 -16.79 -12.39
N VAL A 108 -5.67 -15.76 -12.08
CA VAL A 108 -5.62 -15.19 -10.72
C VAL A 108 -6.96 -14.57 -10.31
N CYS A 109 -7.61 -13.82 -11.21
CA CYS A 109 -8.97 -13.29 -10.99
C CYS A 109 -9.96 -14.42 -10.69
N THR A 110 -9.90 -15.53 -11.41
CA THR A 110 -10.76 -16.70 -11.19
C THR A 110 -10.48 -17.36 -9.84
N ILE A 111 -9.23 -17.49 -9.41
CA ILE A 111 -8.90 -18.00 -8.07
C ILE A 111 -9.50 -17.10 -6.99
N VAL A 112 -9.37 -15.78 -7.12
CA VAL A 112 -9.97 -14.82 -6.18
C VAL A 112 -11.50 -14.92 -6.21
N ALA A 113 -12.11 -15.05 -7.40
CA ALA A 113 -13.55 -15.26 -7.54
C ALA A 113 -14.01 -16.56 -6.87
N CYS A 114 -13.25 -17.65 -6.97
CA CYS A 114 -13.52 -18.90 -6.25
C CYS A 114 -13.48 -18.71 -4.73
N LEU A 115 -12.48 -17.98 -4.20
CA LEU A 115 -12.40 -17.67 -2.77
C LEU A 115 -13.58 -16.81 -2.30
N LEU A 116 -13.96 -15.80 -3.10
CA LEU A 116 -15.15 -14.97 -2.84
C LEU A 116 -16.44 -15.80 -2.91
N PHE A 117 -16.52 -16.76 -3.82
CA PHE A 117 -17.65 -17.69 -3.91
C PHE A 117 -17.75 -18.60 -2.68
N VAL A 118 -16.62 -19.12 -2.19
CA VAL A 118 -16.58 -19.86 -0.90
C VAL A 118 -17.01 -18.96 0.25
N TYR A 119 -16.60 -17.68 0.25
CA TYR A 119 -17.06 -16.72 1.25
C TYR A 119 -18.58 -16.48 1.17
N LEU A 120 -19.13 -16.28 -0.04
CA LEU A 120 -20.57 -16.16 -0.30
C LEU A 120 -21.34 -17.42 0.14
N TRP A 121 -20.78 -18.61 -0.09
CA TRP A 121 -21.33 -19.87 0.40
C TRP A 121 -21.47 -19.87 1.93
N THR A 122 -20.44 -19.41 2.66
CA THR A 122 -20.53 -19.30 4.13
C THR A 122 -21.59 -18.29 4.59
N ILE A 123 -21.77 -17.20 3.85
CA ILE A 123 -22.80 -16.19 4.13
C ILE A 123 -24.18 -16.78 3.89
N SER A 124 -24.40 -17.46 2.75
CA SER A 124 -25.67 -18.10 2.40
C SER A 124 -26.13 -19.05 3.52
N LEU A 125 -25.24 -19.93 3.98
CA LEU A 125 -25.54 -20.89 5.06
C LEU A 125 -25.82 -20.22 6.40
N LYS A 126 -25.03 -19.21 6.78
CA LYS A 126 -25.26 -18.46 8.02
C LYS A 126 -26.58 -17.70 7.97
N CYS A 127 -26.93 -17.11 6.82
CA CYS A 127 -28.18 -16.40 6.61
C CYS A 127 -29.38 -17.33 6.69
N ALA A 128 -29.33 -18.49 6.02
CA ALA A 128 -30.40 -19.50 6.07
C ALA A 128 -30.64 -20.00 7.50
N TYR A 129 -29.57 -20.35 8.22
CA TYR A 129 -29.70 -20.83 9.59
C TYR A 129 -30.14 -19.74 10.58
N LYS A 130 -29.72 -18.48 10.36
CA LYS A 130 -30.22 -17.34 11.13
C LYS A 130 -31.72 -17.14 10.91
N ALA A 131 -32.18 -17.19 9.67
CA ALA A 131 -33.60 -17.10 9.33
C ALA A 131 -34.40 -18.25 9.96
N GLU A 132 -33.85 -19.47 9.99
CA GLU A 132 -34.46 -20.63 10.68
C GLU A 132 -34.64 -20.41 12.17
N CYS A 133 -33.56 -20.00 12.86
CA CYS A 133 -33.58 -19.83 14.31
C CYS A 133 -34.54 -18.71 14.73
N LEU A 134 -34.57 -17.61 13.97
CA LEU A 134 -35.47 -16.49 14.25
C LEU A 134 -36.92 -16.85 13.93
N ALA A 135 -37.18 -17.57 12.84
CA ALA A 135 -38.53 -18.07 12.54
C ALA A 135 -39.04 -19.04 13.63
N ARG A 136 -38.16 -19.89 14.20
CA ARG A 136 -38.53 -20.78 15.32
C ARG A 136 -38.76 -20.05 16.64
N LYS A 137 -38.01 -18.98 16.90
CA LYS A 137 -38.07 -18.25 18.18
C LYS A 137 -39.17 -17.19 18.21
N ASP A 138 -39.30 -16.42 17.13
CA ASP A 138 -40.14 -15.22 17.05
C ASP A 138 -41.33 -15.41 16.10
N GLY A 139 -41.50 -16.60 15.51
CA GLY A 139 -42.60 -16.96 14.61
C GLY A 139 -42.50 -16.39 13.19
N LYS A 140 -41.58 -15.46 12.93
CA LYS A 140 -41.32 -14.87 11.60
C LYS A 140 -39.84 -14.64 11.37
N ALA A 141 -39.37 -14.87 10.14
CA ALA A 141 -38.06 -14.41 9.72
C ALA A 141 -38.08 -12.88 9.53
N PRO A 142 -36.96 -12.17 9.76
CA PRO A 142 -36.90 -10.72 9.58
C PRO A 142 -37.22 -10.33 8.13
N ASP A 143 -38.04 -9.30 7.97
CA ASP A 143 -38.42 -8.77 6.66
C ASP A 143 -37.29 -7.91 6.06
N LEU A 144 -37.26 -7.74 4.74
CA LEU A 144 -36.22 -6.96 4.06
C LEU A 144 -36.15 -5.53 4.58
N LYS A 145 -37.29 -4.90 4.86
CA LYS A 145 -37.34 -3.56 5.43
C LYS A 145 -36.70 -3.50 6.82
N SER A 146 -36.90 -4.53 7.65
CA SER A 146 -36.29 -4.63 8.97
C SER A 146 -34.79 -4.89 8.90
N ASP A 147 -34.34 -5.69 7.93
CA ASP A 147 -32.92 -5.93 7.70
C ASP A 147 -32.20 -4.73 7.08
N LEU A 148 -32.86 -3.96 6.19
CA LEU A 148 -32.32 -2.72 5.67
C LEU A 148 -32.18 -1.69 6.78
N HIS A 149 -33.22 -1.53 7.60
CA HIS A 149 -33.18 -0.63 8.77
C HIS A 149 -32.10 -1.06 9.76
N ALA A 150 -31.91 -2.36 9.99
CA ALA A 150 -30.82 -2.86 10.82
C ALA A 150 -29.44 -2.59 10.20
N LEU A 151 -29.32 -2.58 8.87
CA LEU A 151 -28.08 -2.24 8.16
C LEU A 151 -27.78 -0.74 8.15
N THR A 152 -28.77 0.14 8.13
CA THR A 152 -28.57 1.60 8.24
C THR A 152 -28.43 2.09 9.67
N ASP A 153 -28.99 1.40 10.65
CA ASP A 153 -28.98 1.83 12.05
C ASP A 153 -27.96 1.04 12.89
N GLN A 154 -28.23 -0.23 13.17
CA GLN A 154 -27.39 -1.06 14.06
C GLN A 154 -26.07 -1.54 13.43
N LYS A 155 -26.03 -1.65 12.10
CA LYS A 155 -24.91 -2.20 11.33
C LYS A 155 -24.42 -1.26 10.23
N ALA A 156 -24.62 0.04 10.42
CA ALA A 156 -24.19 1.08 9.49
C ALA A 156 -22.71 0.93 9.11
N HIS A 157 -21.85 0.60 10.09
CA HIS A 157 -20.43 0.33 9.87
C HIS A 157 -20.16 -0.77 8.84
N GLN A 158 -20.97 -1.84 8.79
CA GLN A 158 -20.79 -2.94 7.83
C GLN A 158 -21.20 -2.51 6.42
N LEU A 159 -22.29 -1.76 6.31
CA LEU A 159 -22.77 -1.24 5.03
C LEU A 159 -21.77 -0.23 4.44
N LEU A 160 -21.33 0.73 5.25
CA LEU A 160 -20.41 1.79 4.83
C LEU A 160 -19.02 1.24 4.51
N MET A 161 -18.56 0.19 5.20
CA MET A 161 -17.26 -0.44 4.91
C MET A 161 -17.30 -1.44 3.74
N PHE A 162 -18.46 -1.89 3.27
CA PHE A 162 -18.54 -2.87 2.18
C PHE A 162 -17.87 -2.37 0.90
N LEU A 163 -18.22 -1.16 0.43
CA LEU A 163 -17.67 -0.63 -0.82
C LEU A 163 -16.16 -0.33 -0.73
N PRO A 164 -15.64 0.34 0.32
CA PRO A 164 -14.19 0.52 0.50
C PRO A 164 -13.42 -0.79 0.61
N THR A 165 -13.93 -1.78 1.35
CA THR A 165 -13.24 -3.08 1.49
C THR A 165 -13.22 -3.86 0.18
N LEU A 166 -14.31 -3.82 -0.60
CA LEU A 166 -14.33 -4.38 -1.96
C LEU A 166 -13.32 -3.67 -2.86
N GLY A 167 -13.23 -2.34 -2.80
CA GLY A 167 -12.25 -1.56 -3.53
C GLY A 167 -10.81 -1.97 -3.20
N ILE A 168 -10.48 -2.18 -1.93
CA ILE A 168 -9.15 -2.65 -1.49
C ILE A 168 -8.87 -4.06 -2.06
N LEU A 169 -9.85 -4.97 -2.03
CA LEU A 169 -9.67 -6.32 -2.57
C LEU A 169 -9.38 -6.31 -4.07
N VAL A 170 -10.16 -5.54 -4.84
CA VAL A 170 -10.08 -5.52 -6.31
C VAL A 170 -8.91 -4.68 -6.82
N PHE A 171 -8.65 -3.52 -6.23
CA PHE A 171 -7.65 -2.57 -6.74
C PHE A 171 -6.30 -2.64 -6.02
N THR A 172 -6.20 -3.33 -4.89
CA THR A 172 -4.93 -3.46 -4.15
C THR A 172 -4.51 -4.92 -4.01
N VAL A 173 -5.37 -5.80 -3.48
CA VAL A 173 -4.98 -7.19 -3.21
C VAL A 173 -4.83 -7.99 -4.51
N LEU A 174 -5.76 -7.86 -5.45
CA LEU A 174 -5.72 -8.62 -6.71
C LEU A 174 -4.49 -8.28 -7.58
N PRO A 175 -4.17 -7.01 -7.89
CA PRO A 175 -2.94 -6.68 -8.61
C PRO A 175 -1.66 -7.12 -7.88
N LEU A 176 -1.68 -7.11 -6.54
CA LEU A 176 -0.56 -7.58 -5.73
C LEU A 176 -0.35 -9.10 -5.90
N ILE A 177 -1.41 -9.91 -5.89
CA ILE A 177 -1.29 -11.35 -6.16
C ILE A 177 -0.76 -11.58 -7.57
N PHE A 178 -1.27 -10.84 -8.55
CA PHE A 178 -0.82 -10.93 -9.94
C PHE A 178 0.66 -10.58 -10.10
N MET A 179 1.12 -9.49 -9.48
CA MET A 179 2.53 -9.10 -9.43
C MET A 179 3.38 -10.20 -8.75
N ILE A 180 2.92 -10.76 -7.63
CA ILE A 180 3.64 -11.85 -6.95
C ILE A 180 3.79 -13.05 -7.89
N SER A 181 2.76 -13.43 -8.62
CA SER A 181 2.82 -14.56 -9.54
C SER A 181 3.85 -14.34 -10.66
N MET A 182 3.99 -13.13 -11.20
CA MET A 182 5.01 -12.82 -12.21
C MET A 182 6.44 -13.05 -11.73
N ALA A 183 6.71 -12.94 -10.43
CA ALA A 183 8.05 -13.21 -9.89
C ALA A 183 8.50 -14.66 -10.10
N PHE A 184 7.56 -15.58 -10.31
CA PHE A 184 7.81 -17.02 -10.50
C PHE A 184 7.73 -17.44 -11.97
N THR A 185 7.63 -16.51 -12.92
CA THR A 185 7.56 -16.79 -14.36
C THR A 185 8.77 -16.26 -15.13
N SER A 186 8.95 -16.70 -16.38
CA SER A 186 9.98 -16.17 -17.29
C SER A 186 9.57 -14.86 -17.97
N TYR A 187 8.58 -14.11 -17.43
CA TYR A 187 8.09 -12.88 -18.07
C TYR A 187 9.13 -11.75 -18.04
N ASP A 188 9.93 -11.67 -19.10
CA ASP A 188 10.99 -10.69 -19.32
C ASP A 188 10.95 -10.14 -20.74
N ARG A 189 11.98 -9.36 -21.10
CA ARG A 189 12.11 -8.72 -22.41
C ARG A 189 12.10 -9.70 -23.59
N ASP A 190 12.52 -10.95 -23.37
CA ASP A 190 12.66 -11.97 -24.41
C ASP A 190 11.39 -12.82 -24.52
N HIS A 191 10.55 -12.84 -23.47
CA HIS A 191 9.33 -13.64 -23.36
C HIS A 191 8.08 -12.77 -23.11
N LEU A 192 7.81 -11.82 -24.01
CA LEU A 192 6.73 -10.84 -23.81
C LEU A 192 5.30 -11.37 -24.02
N VAL A 193 5.14 -12.46 -24.78
CA VAL A 193 3.82 -12.98 -25.20
C VAL A 193 3.52 -14.35 -24.59
N LEU A 194 4.45 -15.31 -24.76
CA LEU A 194 4.43 -16.61 -24.07
C LEU A 194 5.57 -16.67 -23.06
N PHE A 195 5.28 -17.14 -21.86
CA PHE A 195 6.26 -17.38 -20.81
C PHE A 195 5.82 -18.54 -19.90
N ASP A 196 6.80 -19.17 -19.26
CA ASP A 196 6.61 -20.37 -18.44
C ASP A 196 6.82 -20.09 -16.94
N TRP A 197 6.43 -21.04 -16.11
CA TRP A 197 6.79 -21.04 -14.69
C TRP A 197 8.25 -21.48 -14.50
N VAL A 198 9.05 -20.60 -13.91
CA VAL A 198 10.47 -20.85 -13.58
C VAL A 198 10.70 -21.07 -12.08
N GLY A 199 9.64 -21.01 -11.27
CA GLY A 199 9.71 -21.20 -9.83
C GLY A 199 10.58 -20.14 -9.16
N LEU A 200 11.65 -20.56 -8.47
CA LEU A 200 12.50 -19.66 -7.68
C LEU A 200 13.73 -19.15 -8.44
N GLU A 201 13.86 -19.41 -9.74
CA GLU A 201 15.05 -19.03 -10.51
C GLU A 201 15.31 -17.52 -10.46
N ASN A 202 14.27 -16.69 -10.59
CA ASN A 202 14.41 -15.23 -10.55
C ASN A 202 14.91 -14.72 -9.19
N PHE A 203 14.50 -15.36 -8.09
CA PHE A 203 15.02 -15.05 -6.76
C PHE A 203 16.51 -15.41 -6.68
N GLY A 204 16.90 -16.55 -7.23
CA GLY A 204 18.30 -16.95 -7.37
C GLY A 204 19.14 -15.93 -8.14
N LYS A 205 18.61 -15.36 -9.23
CA LYS A 205 19.27 -14.29 -10.01
C LYS A 205 19.55 -13.05 -9.15
N VAL A 206 18.59 -12.63 -8.31
CA VAL A 206 18.76 -11.46 -7.43
C VAL A 206 19.83 -11.68 -6.36
N PHE A 207 19.95 -12.90 -5.82
CA PHE A 207 20.96 -13.22 -4.81
C PHE A 207 22.28 -13.75 -5.41
N SER A 208 22.39 -13.81 -6.73
CA SER A 208 23.63 -14.24 -7.39
C SER A 208 24.73 -13.17 -7.26
N THR A 209 25.99 -13.63 -7.25
CA THR A 209 27.18 -12.75 -7.23
C THR A 209 27.64 -12.37 -8.65
N GLY A 210 26.88 -12.74 -9.69
CA GLY A 210 27.23 -12.47 -11.08
C GLY A 210 27.00 -11.02 -11.51
N ASN A 211 27.55 -10.65 -12.67
CA ASN A 211 27.38 -9.34 -13.31
C ASN A 211 26.10 -9.27 -14.17
N GLY A 212 25.00 -9.83 -13.68
CA GLY A 212 23.72 -9.80 -14.38
C GLY A 212 23.01 -8.44 -14.24
N THR A 213 21.86 -8.30 -14.92
CA THR A 213 20.97 -7.13 -14.73
C THR A 213 20.62 -6.92 -13.26
N VAL A 214 20.59 -7.97 -12.45
CA VAL A 214 20.43 -7.88 -11.00
C VAL A 214 21.52 -8.72 -10.32
N SER A 215 22.00 -8.25 -9.16
CA SER A 215 22.98 -8.94 -8.32
C SER A 215 22.73 -8.68 -6.85
N ALA A 216 23.27 -9.56 -5.98
CA ALA A 216 23.14 -9.41 -4.53
C ALA A 216 23.77 -8.10 -4.03
N ARG A 217 24.91 -7.72 -4.63
CA ARG A 217 25.59 -6.45 -4.34
C ARG A 217 24.65 -5.28 -4.60
N LEU A 218 24.05 -5.23 -5.80
CA LEU A 218 23.20 -4.12 -6.21
C LEU A 218 21.93 -4.04 -5.35
N PHE A 219 21.31 -5.19 -5.06
CA PHE A 219 20.16 -5.27 -4.18
C PHE A 219 20.46 -4.71 -2.78
N VAL A 220 21.59 -5.10 -2.17
CA VAL A 220 22.00 -4.58 -0.85
C VAL A 220 22.30 -3.08 -0.92
N GLN A 221 23.00 -2.63 -1.95
CA GLN A 221 23.35 -1.21 -2.13
C GLN A 221 22.10 -0.32 -2.23
N VAL A 222 21.13 -0.70 -3.07
CA VAL A 222 19.87 0.02 -3.24
C VAL A 222 19.01 -0.08 -1.97
N THR A 223 18.97 -1.24 -1.32
CA THR A 223 18.21 -1.42 -0.06
C THR A 223 18.77 -0.52 1.05
N VAL A 224 20.09 -0.53 1.26
CA VAL A 224 20.74 0.31 2.28
C VAL A 224 20.50 1.78 1.97
N TRP A 225 20.69 2.21 0.71
CA TRP A 225 20.41 3.58 0.32
C TRP A 225 18.94 3.95 0.53
N THR A 226 17.99 3.06 0.19
CA THR A 226 16.56 3.30 0.40
C THR A 226 16.22 3.54 1.87
N LEU A 227 16.82 2.78 2.78
CA LEU A 227 16.64 2.95 4.23
C LEU A 227 17.32 4.22 4.75
N VAL A 228 18.54 4.51 4.29
CA VAL A 228 19.29 5.74 4.63
C VAL A 228 18.52 6.97 4.16
N TRP A 229 18.05 6.96 2.92
CA TRP A 229 17.17 7.95 2.33
C TRP A 229 15.92 8.15 3.18
N ALA A 230 15.16 7.07 3.46
CA ALA A 230 13.91 7.17 4.20
C ALA A 230 14.11 7.67 5.63
N PHE A 231 15.23 7.32 6.26
CA PHE A 231 15.63 7.85 7.55
C PHE A 231 15.88 9.37 7.47
N PHE A 232 16.81 9.81 6.63
CA PHE A 232 17.14 11.24 6.53
C PHE A 232 15.96 12.08 6.05
N ALA A 233 15.25 11.63 5.01
CA ALA A 233 14.06 12.29 4.50
C ALA A 233 12.99 12.45 5.60
N THR A 234 12.75 11.43 6.43
CA THR A 234 11.74 11.53 7.49
C THR A 234 12.21 12.41 8.65
N PHE A 235 13.38 12.09 9.22
CA PHE A 235 13.82 12.72 10.47
C PHE A 235 14.31 14.14 10.26
N LEU A 236 15.01 14.46 9.17
CA LEU A 236 15.42 15.84 8.91
C LEU A 236 14.21 16.73 8.62
N ASN A 237 13.21 16.25 7.84
CA ASN A 237 11.96 17.00 7.65
C ASN A 237 11.25 17.24 8.99
N PHE A 238 11.17 16.21 9.83
CA PHE A 238 10.55 16.31 11.15
C PHE A 238 11.26 17.34 12.04
N PHE A 239 12.57 17.20 12.24
CA PHE A 239 13.32 18.07 13.17
C PHE A 239 13.42 19.51 12.65
N LEU A 240 13.70 19.71 11.36
CA LEU A 240 13.78 21.05 10.78
C LEU A 240 12.39 21.70 10.71
N GLY A 241 11.37 20.94 10.30
CA GLY A 241 9.99 21.41 10.29
C GLY A 241 9.49 21.76 11.69
N MET A 242 9.83 20.97 12.71
CA MET A 242 9.55 21.31 14.11
C MET A 242 10.24 22.59 14.53
N PHE A 243 11.53 22.73 14.23
CA PHE A 243 12.29 23.92 14.54
C PHE A 243 11.63 25.17 13.95
N PHE A 244 11.33 25.16 12.65
CA PHE A 244 10.66 26.28 11.99
C PHE A 244 9.23 26.51 12.53
N ALA A 245 8.46 25.46 12.81
CA ALA A 245 7.13 25.58 13.40
C ALA A 245 7.16 26.27 14.76
N MET A 246 8.10 25.89 15.63
CA MET A 246 8.28 26.51 16.95
C MET A 246 8.67 27.99 16.83
N VAL A 247 9.60 28.31 15.92
CA VAL A 247 10.02 29.69 15.66
C VAL A 247 8.85 30.54 15.16
N ILE A 248 8.06 30.04 14.22
CA ILE A 248 6.89 30.76 13.68
C ILE A 248 5.80 30.95 14.74
N ASN A 249 5.55 29.94 15.57
CA ASN A 249 4.47 29.99 16.57
C ASN A 249 4.84 30.79 17.83
N ARG A 250 6.13 31.03 18.09
CA ARG A 250 6.59 31.82 19.24
C ARG A 250 5.88 33.18 19.32
N ARG A 251 5.50 33.61 20.54
CA ARG A 251 4.78 34.89 20.76
C ARG A 251 5.54 36.12 20.24
N THR A 252 6.87 36.09 20.26
CA THR A 252 7.74 37.20 19.85
C THR A 252 7.90 37.34 18.33
N THR A 253 7.50 36.34 17.55
CA THR A 253 7.69 36.34 16.10
C THR A 253 6.69 37.28 15.43
N ARG A 254 7.20 38.28 14.73
CA ARG A 254 6.41 39.24 13.94
C ARG A 254 6.15 38.69 12.54
N PHE A 255 5.06 39.14 11.91
CA PHE A 255 4.66 38.75 10.55
C PHE A 255 4.51 37.24 10.34
N LYS A 256 3.90 36.54 11.31
CA LYS A 256 3.70 35.08 11.25
C LYS A 256 3.00 34.61 9.96
N GLY A 257 2.05 35.42 9.46
CA GLY A 257 1.36 35.14 8.19
C GLY A 257 2.30 35.12 6.99
N PHE A 258 3.26 36.04 6.92
CA PHE A 258 4.26 36.09 5.85
C PHE A 258 5.16 34.85 5.87
N TRP A 259 5.74 34.50 7.02
CA TRP A 259 6.61 33.32 7.13
C TRP A 259 5.85 32.04 6.76
N ARG A 260 4.61 31.88 7.25
CA ARG A 260 3.75 30.75 6.87
C ARG A 260 3.50 30.71 5.36
N ALA A 261 3.17 31.85 4.75
CA ALA A 261 2.95 31.94 3.31
C ALA A 261 4.21 31.56 2.51
N CYS A 262 5.39 32.05 2.89
CA CYS A 262 6.66 31.73 2.22
C CYS A 262 6.95 30.22 2.23
N PHE A 263 6.82 29.55 3.38
CA PHE A 263 7.03 28.10 3.45
C PHE A 263 5.93 27.32 2.72
N SER A 264 4.66 27.72 2.89
CA SER A 264 3.54 27.06 2.21
C SER A 264 3.57 27.22 0.68
N MET A 265 4.28 28.23 0.15
CA MET A 265 4.41 28.43 -1.30
C MET A 265 5.04 27.22 -2.00
N SER A 266 5.95 26.50 -1.33
CA SER A 266 6.54 25.26 -1.89
C SER A 266 5.50 24.15 -2.09
N ILE A 267 4.47 24.09 -1.23
CA ILE A 267 3.35 23.14 -1.36
C ILE A 267 2.31 23.62 -2.39
N ALA A 268 2.14 24.93 -2.53
CA ALA A 268 1.16 25.51 -3.45
C ALA A 268 1.48 25.18 -4.92
N VAL A 269 2.77 25.04 -5.26
CA VAL A 269 3.20 24.60 -6.59
C VAL A 269 3.17 23.07 -6.65
N PRO A 270 2.59 22.45 -7.70
CA PRO A 270 2.61 21.01 -7.85
C PRO A 270 4.03 20.45 -7.77
N GLN A 271 4.23 19.43 -6.92
CA GLN A 271 5.54 18.88 -6.62
C GLN A 271 6.34 18.48 -7.88
N PHE A 272 5.69 17.87 -8.88
CA PHE A 272 6.37 17.41 -10.08
C PHE A 272 6.99 18.57 -10.89
N VAL A 273 6.31 19.73 -10.94
CA VAL A 273 6.82 20.93 -11.62
C VAL A 273 8.08 21.41 -10.92
N SER A 274 8.01 21.55 -9.60
CA SER A 274 9.13 22.00 -8.78
C SER A 274 10.36 21.09 -8.92
N LEU A 275 10.16 19.77 -8.94
CA LEU A 275 11.24 18.79 -9.08
C LEU A 275 11.89 18.83 -10.48
N LEU A 276 11.09 18.93 -11.55
CA LEU A 276 11.62 19.01 -12.92
C LEU A 276 12.36 20.32 -13.19
N VAL A 277 11.87 21.44 -12.64
CA VAL A 277 12.58 22.72 -12.70
C VAL A 277 13.91 22.62 -11.96
N MET A 278 13.92 22.05 -10.75
CA MET A 278 15.16 21.85 -9.99
C MET A 278 16.13 20.93 -10.72
N HIS A 279 15.66 19.82 -11.31
CA HIS A 279 16.48 18.95 -12.14
C HIS A 279 17.20 19.74 -13.24
N THR A 280 16.47 20.59 -13.97
CA THR A 280 17.01 21.42 -15.06
C THR A 280 17.98 22.48 -14.54
N MET A 281 17.67 23.11 -13.41
CA MET A 281 18.51 24.15 -12.80
C MET A 281 19.83 23.60 -12.24
N LEU A 282 19.84 22.35 -11.80
CA LEU A 282 20.97 21.64 -11.18
C LEU A 282 21.83 20.88 -12.20
N GLN A 283 21.50 20.90 -13.49
CA GLN A 283 22.38 20.35 -14.53
C GLN A 283 23.74 21.08 -14.56
N PRO A 284 24.80 20.48 -15.13
CA PRO A 284 26.11 21.13 -15.26
C PRO A 284 26.03 22.50 -15.95
N THR A 285 25.19 22.63 -16.97
CA THR A 285 24.89 23.89 -17.68
C THR A 285 23.62 24.58 -17.18
N GLY A 286 23.08 24.13 -16.04
CA GLY A 286 21.89 24.66 -15.40
C GLY A 286 22.08 26.08 -14.85
N ALA A 287 20.96 26.71 -14.48
CA ALA A 287 20.96 28.10 -14.01
C ALA A 287 21.81 28.28 -12.74
N ILE A 288 21.81 27.31 -11.82
CA ILE A 288 22.53 27.42 -10.53
C ILE A 288 24.04 27.48 -10.78
N ASN A 289 24.59 26.51 -11.52
CA ASN A 289 26.01 26.49 -11.86
C ASN A 289 26.42 27.73 -12.67
N ARG A 290 25.61 28.14 -13.66
CA ARG A 290 25.89 29.35 -14.45
C ARG A 290 25.94 30.63 -13.60
N LEU A 291 25.00 30.83 -12.69
CA LEU A 291 24.97 32.01 -11.82
C LEU A 291 26.15 32.01 -10.84
N LEU A 292 26.47 30.87 -10.23
CA LEU A 292 27.59 30.75 -9.31
C LEU A 292 28.93 31.00 -10.01
N MET A 293 29.10 30.50 -11.24
CA MET A 293 30.28 30.79 -12.06
C MET A 293 30.34 32.26 -12.48
N GLN A 294 29.22 32.86 -12.88
CA GLN A 294 29.15 34.27 -13.26
C GLN A 294 29.46 35.22 -12.08
N TRP A 295 29.07 34.85 -10.87
CA TRP A 295 29.40 35.60 -9.64
C TRP A 295 30.82 35.35 -9.14
N GLY A 296 31.58 34.45 -9.78
CA GLY A 296 32.95 34.10 -9.38
C GLY A 296 33.03 33.32 -8.08
N TRP A 297 31.96 32.62 -7.67
CA TRP A 297 31.96 31.79 -6.46
C TRP A 297 32.53 30.38 -6.71
N ILE A 298 32.47 29.91 -7.96
CA ILE A 298 33.01 28.62 -8.40
C ILE A 298 33.66 28.76 -9.77
N ASP A 299 34.75 28.01 -10.01
CA ASP A 299 35.43 27.97 -11.31
C ASP A 299 34.90 26.86 -12.23
N GLN A 300 34.28 25.84 -11.66
CA GLN A 300 33.74 24.68 -12.37
C GLN A 300 32.34 24.33 -11.85
N ALA A 301 31.52 23.75 -12.71
CA ALA A 301 30.16 23.33 -12.37
C ALA A 301 30.18 22.29 -11.23
N LEU A 302 29.31 22.50 -10.23
CA LEU A 302 29.15 21.56 -9.12
C LEU A 302 28.54 20.25 -9.62
N PRO A 303 29.04 19.09 -9.15
CA PRO A 303 28.69 17.77 -9.69
C PRO A 303 27.40 17.20 -9.10
N PHE A 304 26.30 17.98 -9.09
CA PHE A 304 25.05 17.66 -8.39
C PHE A 304 24.51 16.25 -8.69
N PHE A 305 24.60 15.78 -9.93
CA PHE A 305 24.12 14.43 -10.33
C PHE A 305 25.21 13.56 -10.96
N THR A 306 26.44 14.03 -11.02
CA THR A 306 27.57 13.29 -11.61
C THR A 306 28.42 12.60 -10.54
N ASP A 307 28.49 13.15 -9.33
CA ASP A 307 29.08 12.49 -8.16
C ASP A 307 28.02 11.84 -7.28
N THR A 308 28.29 10.63 -6.78
CA THR A 308 27.34 9.86 -5.96
C THR A 308 26.99 10.55 -4.65
N THR A 309 27.97 11.13 -3.96
CA THR A 309 27.75 11.78 -2.66
C THR A 309 26.94 13.06 -2.86
N TRP A 310 27.32 13.85 -3.87
CA TRP A 310 26.57 15.05 -4.25
C TRP A 310 25.14 14.72 -4.65
N ALA A 311 24.91 13.70 -5.47
CA ALA A 311 23.56 13.30 -5.88
C ALA A 311 22.69 12.94 -4.68
N ARG A 312 23.22 12.12 -3.76
CA ARG A 312 22.53 11.71 -2.52
C ARG A 312 22.21 12.89 -1.61
N VAL A 313 23.15 13.82 -1.41
CA VAL A 313 22.91 15.03 -0.62
C VAL A 313 21.89 15.94 -1.30
N THR A 314 22.00 16.12 -2.62
CA THR A 314 21.11 16.97 -3.42
C THR A 314 19.67 16.50 -3.33
N VAL A 315 19.41 15.20 -3.51
CA VAL A 315 18.05 14.67 -3.41
C VAL A 315 17.48 14.87 -2.00
N ILE A 316 18.30 14.76 -0.94
CA ILE A 316 17.85 14.98 0.44
C ILE A 316 17.49 16.46 0.62
N VAL A 317 18.38 17.38 0.23
CA VAL A 317 18.16 18.82 0.38
C VAL A 317 16.90 19.29 -0.34
N ILE A 318 16.67 18.84 -1.58
CA ILE A 318 15.46 19.19 -2.32
C ILE A 318 14.22 18.55 -1.68
N ASN A 319 14.31 17.33 -1.14
CA ASN A 319 13.23 16.72 -0.38
C ASN A 319 12.89 17.51 0.88
N LEU A 320 13.87 18.07 1.58
CA LEU A 320 13.63 18.94 2.74
C LEU A 320 12.87 20.21 2.33
N TRP A 321 13.23 20.81 1.20
CA TRP A 321 12.56 22.02 0.72
C TRP A 321 11.07 21.76 0.45
N VAL A 322 10.71 20.62 -0.12
CA VAL A 322 9.30 20.24 -0.37
C VAL A 322 8.60 19.72 0.90
N GLY A 323 9.30 19.00 1.77
CA GLY A 323 8.71 18.29 2.91
C GLY A 323 8.55 19.11 4.19
N ILE A 324 9.47 20.04 4.48
CA ILE A 324 9.46 20.88 5.69
C ILE A 324 8.14 21.63 5.84
N PRO A 325 7.58 22.27 4.79
CA PRO A 325 6.31 22.97 4.87
C PRO A 325 5.14 22.12 5.40
N TYR A 326 5.03 20.85 4.98
CA TYR A 326 3.99 19.95 5.48
C TYR A 326 4.16 19.70 6.98
N THR A 327 5.40 19.47 7.41
CA THR A 327 5.74 19.27 8.83
C THR A 327 5.40 20.51 9.66
N ILE A 328 5.69 21.71 9.14
CA ILE A 328 5.36 22.98 9.81
C ILE A 328 3.85 23.08 10.05
N MET A 329 3.03 22.76 9.04
CA MET A 329 1.57 22.80 9.15
C MET A 329 1.05 21.82 10.21
N GLN A 330 1.54 20.57 10.18
CA GLN A 330 1.13 19.54 11.12
C GLN A 330 1.50 19.91 12.57
N ILE A 331 2.75 20.30 12.82
CA ILE A 331 3.21 20.65 14.16
C ILE A 331 2.54 21.92 14.67
N THR A 332 2.26 22.90 13.80
CA THR A 332 1.52 24.10 14.20
C THR A 332 0.14 23.75 14.76
N GLY A 333 -0.59 22.82 14.14
CA GLY A 333 -1.89 22.35 14.66
C GLY A 333 -1.76 21.63 16.00
N ILE A 334 -0.72 20.82 16.18
CA ILE A 334 -0.48 20.10 17.43
C ILE A 334 -0.11 21.04 18.57
N LEU A 335 0.76 22.02 18.32
CA LEU A 335 1.16 23.02 19.32
C LEU A 335 -0.04 23.82 19.85
N GLN A 336 -1.09 23.99 19.05
CA GLN A 336 -2.33 24.66 19.47
C GLN A 336 -3.20 23.80 20.39
N ASN A 337 -3.04 22.47 20.38
CA ASN A 337 -3.80 21.55 21.21
C ASN A 337 -3.16 21.27 22.58
N ILE A 338 -1.91 21.71 22.81
CA ILE A 338 -1.25 21.53 24.11
C ILE A 338 -1.88 22.52 25.12
N PRO A 339 -2.45 22.04 26.23
CA PRO A 339 -3.05 22.91 27.25
C PRO A 339 -2.06 23.99 27.76
N ALA A 340 -2.56 25.23 27.88
CA ALA A 340 -1.72 26.37 28.25
C ALA A 340 -1.28 26.34 29.73
N ASP A 341 -2.09 25.73 30.59
CA ASP A 341 -1.84 25.49 32.01
C ASP A 341 -0.56 24.68 32.26
N LEU A 342 -0.24 23.69 31.42
CA LEU A 342 1.04 22.96 31.50
C LEU A 342 2.25 23.88 31.34
N TYR A 343 2.15 24.86 30.43
CA TYR A 343 3.21 25.84 30.21
C TYR A 343 3.29 26.89 31.32
N GLU A 344 2.15 27.26 31.90
CA GLU A 344 2.07 28.23 32.99
C GLU A 344 2.59 27.63 34.30
N ALA A 345 2.17 26.41 34.65
CA ALA A 345 2.68 25.67 35.79
C ALA A 345 4.20 25.50 35.73
N ALA A 346 4.74 25.08 34.58
CA ALA A 346 6.19 24.93 34.42
C ALA A 346 6.96 26.25 34.60
N ARG A 347 6.38 27.39 34.20
CA ARG A 347 7.00 28.71 34.42
C ARG A 347 6.95 29.14 35.88
N ILE A 348 5.89 28.80 36.60
CA ILE A 348 5.79 29.03 38.06
C ILE A 348 6.88 28.23 38.78
N ASP A 349 7.15 27.00 38.33
CA ASP A 349 8.24 26.15 38.84
C ASP A 349 9.65 26.60 38.39
N GLY A 350 9.76 27.73 37.69
CA GLY A 350 11.04 28.28 37.23
C GLY A 350 11.68 27.53 36.05
N ALA A 351 10.93 26.70 35.34
CA ALA A 351 11.47 25.96 34.20
C ALA A 351 11.85 26.91 33.05
N ASN A 352 13.08 26.77 32.56
CA ASN A 352 13.54 27.49 31.38
C ASN A 352 12.97 26.90 30.08
N TRP A 353 13.13 27.60 28.96
CA TRP A 353 12.57 27.19 27.68
C TRP A 353 13.06 25.81 27.21
N TRP A 354 14.32 25.45 27.47
CA TRP A 354 14.87 24.15 27.08
C TRP A 354 14.27 23.00 27.91
N GLN A 355 14.05 23.23 29.21
CA GLN A 355 13.35 22.28 30.09
C GLN A 355 11.90 22.09 29.64
N ILE A 356 11.17 23.19 29.36
CA ILE A 356 9.81 23.12 28.82
C ILE A 356 9.78 22.34 27.50
N PHE A 357 10.70 22.65 26.57
CA PHE A 357 10.78 21.96 25.29
C PHE A 357 11.04 20.45 25.46
N THR A 358 12.07 20.08 26.22
CA THR A 358 12.48 18.67 26.35
C THR A 358 11.57 17.83 27.24
N LYS A 359 10.87 18.45 28.21
CA LYS A 359 10.02 17.74 29.19
C LYS A 359 8.53 17.79 28.88
N ILE A 360 8.06 18.80 28.15
CA ILE A 360 6.63 18.99 27.86
C ILE A 360 6.38 18.92 26.35
N THR A 361 6.94 19.87 25.59
CA THR A 361 6.58 20.04 24.17
C THR A 361 7.02 18.85 23.30
N MET A 362 8.29 18.47 23.38
CA MET A 362 8.87 17.43 22.53
C MET A 362 8.28 16.04 22.82
N PRO A 363 8.15 15.60 24.09
CA PRO A 363 7.47 14.33 24.39
C PRO A 363 6.02 14.29 23.89
N TYR A 364 5.27 15.38 24.05
CA TYR A 364 3.91 15.47 23.56
C TYR A 364 3.84 15.38 22.03
N ILE A 365 4.68 16.15 21.33
CA ILE A 365 4.74 16.12 19.86
C ILE A 365 5.12 14.73 19.35
N ILE A 366 6.16 14.09 19.92
CA ILE A 366 6.56 12.74 19.53
C ILE A 366 5.41 11.76 19.74
N PHE A 367 4.74 11.80 20.91
CA PHE A 367 3.64 10.89 21.20
C PHE A 367 2.52 10.99 20.14
N VAL A 368 2.10 12.22 19.83
CA VAL A 368 1.03 12.48 18.84
C VAL A 368 1.48 12.16 17.42
N LEU A 369 2.74 12.48 17.05
CA LEU A 369 3.25 12.29 15.69
C LEU A 369 3.87 10.94 15.42
N THR A 370 4.00 10.04 16.40
CA THR A 370 4.64 8.74 16.13
C THR A 370 3.93 7.95 15.01
N PRO A 371 2.59 7.82 14.96
CA PRO A 371 1.91 7.17 13.84
C PRO A 371 2.15 7.88 12.49
N TYR A 372 2.19 9.21 12.52
CA TYR A 372 2.52 10.02 11.34
C TYR A 372 3.94 9.76 10.86
N LEU A 373 4.93 9.73 11.76
CA LEU A 373 6.34 9.46 11.43
C LEU A 373 6.52 8.08 10.83
N ILE A 374 5.83 7.06 11.33
CA ILE A 374 5.83 5.70 10.74
C ILE A 374 5.27 5.74 9.31
N THR A 375 4.18 6.48 9.11
CA THR A 375 3.53 6.63 7.81
C THR A 375 4.43 7.39 6.82
N THR A 376 5.04 8.49 7.24
CA THR A 376 5.98 9.28 6.44
C THR A 376 7.25 8.50 6.12
N PHE A 377 7.78 7.72 7.05
CA PHE A 377 8.92 6.82 6.80
C PHE A 377 8.57 5.77 5.74
N THR A 378 7.43 5.11 5.89
CA THR A 378 6.91 4.13 4.92
C THR A 378 6.70 4.77 3.54
N GLY A 379 6.18 6.00 3.52
CA GLY A 379 6.03 6.80 2.30
C GLY A 379 7.37 7.16 1.66
N ASN A 380 8.38 7.49 2.46
CA ASN A 380 9.71 7.86 1.96
C ASN A 380 10.49 6.69 1.34
N VAL A 381 10.30 5.47 1.85
CA VAL A 381 10.83 4.25 1.21
C VAL A 381 10.25 4.05 -0.19
N ASN A 382 9.00 4.46 -0.42
CA ASN A 382 8.31 4.39 -1.72
C ASN A 382 8.28 5.74 -2.47
N ASN A 383 9.19 6.67 -2.17
CA ASN A 383 9.16 8.03 -2.73
C ASN A 383 9.69 8.09 -4.16
N PHE A 384 8.90 7.51 -5.06
CA PHE A 384 9.20 7.42 -6.48
C PHE A 384 9.40 8.81 -7.11
N ASN A 385 8.46 9.72 -6.86
CA ASN A 385 8.40 11.03 -7.54
C ASN A 385 9.67 11.86 -7.33
N VAL A 386 10.16 11.97 -6.09
CA VAL A 386 11.35 12.78 -5.80
C VAL A 386 12.55 12.26 -6.55
N ILE A 387 12.81 10.95 -6.49
CA ILE A 387 14.02 10.38 -7.09
C ILE A 387 13.91 10.34 -8.62
N TYR A 388 12.79 9.88 -9.16
CA TYR A 388 12.57 9.75 -10.60
C TYR A 388 12.61 11.11 -11.32
N LEU A 389 11.89 12.12 -10.80
CA LEU A 389 11.79 13.43 -11.46
C LEU A 389 13.00 14.34 -11.22
N LEU A 390 13.70 14.19 -10.09
CA LEU A 390 14.83 15.07 -9.76
C LEU A 390 16.17 14.52 -10.25
N SER A 391 16.45 13.24 -10.00
CA SER A 391 17.77 12.65 -10.31
C SER A 391 17.70 11.58 -11.39
N GLY A 392 16.53 10.99 -11.64
CA GLY A 392 16.39 9.81 -12.50
C GLY A 392 17.24 8.63 -12.03
N GLY A 393 17.63 8.58 -10.74
CA GLY A 393 18.55 7.58 -10.18
C GLY A 393 20.04 7.90 -10.34
N ALA A 394 20.41 9.01 -10.99
CA ALA A 394 21.80 9.33 -11.31
C ALA A 394 22.72 9.55 -10.08
N PRO A 395 24.05 9.32 -10.23
CA PRO A 395 24.71 8.70 -11.38
C PRO A 395 24.48 7.18 -11.43
N VAL A 396 24.53 6.61 -12.64
CA VAL A 396 24.45 5.16 -12.87
C VAL A 396 25.86 4.61 -13.10
N PRO A 397 26.40 3.77 -12.20
CA PRO A 397 27.70 3.12 -12.40
C PRO A 397 27.69 2.22 -13.64
N ILE A 398 28.84 2.09 -14.30
CA ILE A 398 28.97 1.25 -15.50
C ILE A 398 28.70 -0.21 -15.13
N GLY A 399 27.75 -0.83 -15.83
CA GLY A 399 27.35 -2.23 -15.63
C GLY A 399 26.18 -2.43 -14.66
N ASP A 400 25.79 -1.41 -13.89
CA ASP A 400 24.67 -1.50 -12.96
C ASP A 400 23.33 -1.19 -13.66
N SER A 401 22.26 -1.87 -13.23
CA SER A 401 20.89 -1.59 -13.68
C SER A 401 20.17 -0.53 -12.84
N ALA A 402 20.72 -0.19 -11.68
CA ALA A 402 20.25 0.84 -10.78
C ALA A 402 21.32 1.91 -10.65
N GLY A 403 20.90 3.16 -10.53
CA GLY A 403 21.80 4.25 -10.19
C GLY A 403 21.92 4.46 -8.67
N THR A 404 22.85 5.32 -8.29
CA THR A 404 23.28 5.43 -6.88
C THR A 404 22.30 6.17 -5.98
N THR A 405 21.31 6.89 -6.54
CA THR A 405 20.18 7.49 -5.82
C THR A 405 18.88 6.70 -5.96
N ASP A 406 18.85 5.64 -6.78
CA ASP A 406 17.63 4.85 -6.96
C ASP A 406 17.17 4.22 -5.65
N LEU A 407 15.87 4.27 -5.41
CA LEU A 407 15.22 3.49 -4.37
C LEU A 407 14.80 2.14 -4.95
N LEU A 408 14.47 1.18 -4.09
CA LEU A 408 13.94 -0.10 -4.56
C LEU A 408 12.74 0.08 -5.51
N ILE A 409 11.87 1.07 -5.26
CA ILE A 409 10.72 1.36 -6.11
C ILE A 409 11.09 1.98 -7.47
N THR A 410 12.10 2.88 -7.53
CA THR A 410 12.52 3.46 -8.81
C THR A 410 13.33 2.47 -9.63
N TRP A 411 14.11 1.62 -8.97
CA TRP A 411 14.80 0.52 -9.63
C TRP A 411 13.83 -0.53 -10.18
N LEU A 412 12.80 -0.90 -9.40
CA LEU A 412 11.70 -1.76 -9.90
C LEU A 412 11.10 -1.18 -11.17
N TYR A 413 10.77 0.11 -11.17
CA TYR A 413 10.21 0.78 -12.34
C TYR A 413 11.16 0.72 -13.54
N LYS A 414 12.46 0.95 -13.37
CA LYS A 414 13.45 0.83 -14.45
C LYS A 414 13.52 -0.59 -15.01
N LEU A 415 13.46 -1.60 -14.15
CA LEU A 415 13.44 -3.00 -14.60
C LEU A 415 12.19 -3.29 -15.44
N THR A 416 11.02 -2.84 -15.01
CA THR A 416 9.75 -3.17 -15.68
C THR A 416 9.45 -2.31 -16.90
N VAL A 417 9.69 -1.00 -16.83
CA VAL A 417 9.30 -0.03 -17.88
C VAL A 417 10.43 0.23 -18.86
N ASP A 418 11.66 0.42 -18.36
CA ASP A 418 12.78 0.76 -19.25
C ASP A 418 13.44 -0.49 -19.85
N LYS A 419 13.41 -1.61 -19.13
CA LYS A 419 14.06 -2.88 -19.54
C LYS A 419 13.11 -4.02 -19.89
N ASN A 420 11.80 -3.89 -19.62
CA ASN A 420 10.79 -4.95 -19.79
C ASN A 420 11.08 -6.25 -19.01
N ASP A 421 11.91 -6.20 -17.98
CA ASP A 421 12.22 -7.34 -17.11
C ASP A 421 11.18 -7.41 -15.96
N TYR A 422 9.94 -7.78 -16.29
CA TYR A 422 8.81 -7.78 -15.36
C TYR A 422 8.96 -8.78 -14.21
N ASN A 423 9.50 -9.96 -14.48
CA ASN A 423 9.78 -10.99 -13.50
C ASN A 423 10.77 -10.52 -12.41
N LEU A 424 11.89 -9.91 -12.81
CA LEU A 424 12.88 -9.35 -11.90
C LEU A 424 12.31 -8.15 -11.16
N GLY A 425 11.57 -7.27 -11.84
CA GLY A 425 10.84 -6.18 -11.21
C GLY A 425 9.86 -6.68 -10.12
N ALA A 426 9.12 -7.75 -10.39
CA ALA A 426 8.24 -8.38 -9.42
C ALA A 426 8.99 -8.94 -8.20
N VAL A 427 10.16 -9.57 -8.39
CA VAL A 427 11.02 -10.00 -7.27
C VAL A 427 11.45 -8.81 -6.42
N ILE A 428 11.92 -7.72 -7.04
CA ILE A 428 12.28 -6.49 -6.31
C ILE A 428 11.05 -5.92 -5.58
N GLY A 429 9.86 -5.98 -6.17
CA GLY A 429 8.60 -5.56 -5.55
C GLY A 429 8.27 -6.35 -4.29
N ILE A 430 8.38 -7.68 -4.35
CA ILE A 430 8.20 -8.56 -3.19
C ILE A 430 9.22 -8.23 -2.10
N MET A 431 10.50 -8.08 -2.46
CA MET A 431 11.54 -7.75 -1.49
C MET A 431 11.31 -6.37 -0.85
N THR A 432 10.87 -5.39 -1.63
CA THR A 432 10.49 -4.06 -1.13
C THR A 432 9.36 -4.17 -0.13
N PHE A 433 8.32 -4.95 -0.45
CA PHE A 433 7.21 -5.21 0.47
C PHE A 433 7.68 -5.88 1.77
N ILE A 434 8.57 -6.88 1.69
CA ILE A 434 9.12 -7.56 2.88
C ILE A 434 9.91 -6.58 3.75
N VAL A 435 10.82 -5.80 3.16
CA VAL A 435 11.62 -4.80 3.89
C VAL A 435 10.70 -3.79 4.58
N LEU A 436 9.70 -3.27 3.86
CA LEU A 436 8.69 -2.35 4.39
C LEU A 436 7.88 -2.97 5.53
N ALA A 437 7.38 -4.18 5.35
CA ALA A 437 6.57 -4.87 6.34
C ALA A 437 7.36 -5.11 7.62
N VAL A 438 8.61 -5.56 7.51
CA VAL A 438 9.50 -5.77 8.66
C VAL A 438 9.78 -4.46 9.39
N VAL A 439 10.21 -3.41 8.68
CA VAL A 439 10.55 -2.13 9.31
C VAL A 439 9.31 -1.48 9.94
N SER A 440 8.17 -1.49 9.24
CA SER A 440 6.91 -0.95 9.76
C SER A 440 6.43 -1.70 10.99
N LEU A 441 6.42 -3.04 10.97
CA LEU A 441 5.99 -3.86 12.10
C LEU A 441 6.89 -3.67 13.33
N VAL A 442 8.21 -3.66 13.13
CA VAL A 442 9.18 -3.43 14.20
C VAL A 442 9.00 -2.04 14.81
N THR A 443 8.87 -1.01 13.97
CA THR A 443 8.72 0.38 14.43
C THR A 443 7.39 0.58 15.17
N TYR A 444 6.29 0.06 14.61
CA TYR A 444 4.97 0.16 15.22
C TYR A 444 4.92 -0.55 16.57
N ARG A 445 5.39 -1.80 16.65
CA ARG A 445 5.38 -2.59 17.89
C ARG A 445 6.26 -1.97 18.99
N ASN A 446 7.34 -1.29 18.61
CA ASN A 446 8.25 -0.66 19.55
C ASN A 446 7.85 0.76 19.94
N SER A 447 6.87 1.36 19.27
CA SER A 447 6.42 2.72 19.54
C SER A 447 5.76 2.86 20.92
N GLY A 448 6.09 3.95 21.62
CA GLY A 448 5.47 4.30 22.90
C GLY A 448 3.98 4.59 22.77
N SER A 449 3.53 5.09 21.60
CA SER A 449 2.12 5.32 21.30
C SER A 449 1.31 4.02 21.32
N TYR A 450 1.86 2.91 20.81
CA TYR A 450 1.19 1.61 20.85
C TYR A 450 1.19 1.00 22.26
N LYS A 451 2.26 1.22 23.04
CA LYS A 451 2.40 0.64 24.39
C LYS A 451 1.62 1.40 25.47
N ASN A 452 1.45 2.71 25.30
CA ASN A 452 0.92 3.63 26.31
C ASN A 452 -0.29 4.43 25.78
N GLU A 453 -1.11 3.84 24.92
CA GLU A 453 -2.29 4.50 24.35
C GLU A 453 -3.29 4.99 25.43
N GLU A 454 -3.24 4.39 26.63
CA GLU A 454 -4.01 4.79 27.80
C GLU A 454 -3.37 5.92 28.65
N ALA A 455 -2.08 6.23 28.47
CA ALA A 455 -1.37 7.18 29.34
C ALA A 455 -1.69 8.66 29.06
N PHE A 456 -2.37 8.96 27.95
CA PHE A 456 -2.76 10.31 27.52
C PHE A 456 -4.26 10.44 27.24
N ARG A 457 -5.08 9.49 27.70
CA ARG A 457 -6.55 9.59 27.66
C ARG A 457 -7.11 10.35 28.85
#